data_AF-A0A8H3QDF8-F1
#
_entry.id   AF-A0A8H3QDF8-F1
#
_cell.length_a   1.000
_cell.length_b   1.000
_cell.length_c   1.000
_cell.angle_alpha   90.00
_cell.angle_beta   90.00
_cell.angle_gamma   90.00
#
_symmetry.space_group_name_H-M   'P 1'
#
loop_
_entity.id
_entity.type
_entity.pdbx_description
1 polymer ?
#
loop_
_entity_poly.entity_id
_entity_poly.type
_entity_poly.pdbx_seq_one_letter_code
_entity_poly.pdbx_strand_id
1 'polypeptide(L)'
;MDNKNNENNNNSNLSNLSDDDEPALDLDVNVLQHEVATIKYVSQNTCIKVPEVYDWDCTLNNPIKRPYILMERLPRQYLYRVWDKFKV
;
A
#
# COMPACT_ATOMS: atom_id res chain seq x y z
N MET A 1 0.35 21.29 14.24
CA MET A 1 0.99 21.59 12.95
C MET A 1 0.11 20.97 11.91
N ASP A 2 -0.78 21.79 11.35
CA ASP A 2 -1.84 21.36 10.46
C ASP A 2 -1.29 21.33 9.03
N ASN A 3 -1.25 20.15 8.40
CA ASN A 3 -0.94 20.09 6.98
C ASN A 3 -2.26 20.07 6.19
N LYS A 4 -2.64 21.26 5.71
CA LYS A 4 -3.75 21.48 4.78
C LYS A 4 -3.42 20.90 3.41
N ASN A 5 -4.39 20.16 2.88
CA ASN A 5 -4.77 20.01 1.47
C ASN A 5 -3.68 19.66 0.45
N ASN A 6 -3.84 18.49 -0.19
CA ASN A 6 -3.77 18.48 -1.65
C ASN A 6 -4.72 17.43 -2.25
N GLU A 7 -5.93 17.85 -2.62
CA GLU A 7 -6.73 17.15 -3.61
C GLU A 7 -6.04 17.33 -4.98
N ASN A 8 -5.21 16.36 -5.37
CA ASN A 8 -4.70 16.30 -6.74
C ASN A 8 -5.61 15.41 -7.59
N ASN A 9 -6.62 16.02 -8.18
CA ASN A 9 -7.25 15.51 -9.39
C ASN A 9 -6.21 15.52 -10.52
N ASN A 10 -5.61 14.37 -10.83
CA ASN A 10 -4.87 14.18 -12.08
C ASN A 10 -5.37 12.91 -12.77
N ASN A 11 -6.49 13.06 -13.47
CA ASN A 11 -6.82 12.21 -14.60
C ASN A 11 -5.83 12.57 -15.72
N SER A 12 -4.80 11.76 -15.96
CA SER A 12 -4.06 11.84 -17.22
C SER A 12 -3.52 10.47 -17.63
N ASN A 13 -4.10 9.95 -18.71
CA ASN A 13 -3.57 8.94 -19.63
C ASN A 13 -3.82 7.47 -19.27
N LEU A 14 -5.04 6.99 -19.55
CA LEU A 14 -5.19 5.64 -20.09
C LEU A 14 -4.98 5.72 -21.61
N SER A 15 -3.73 5.86 -22.02
CA SER A 15 -3.35 5.85 -23.44
C SER A 15 -3.22 4.40 -23.91
N ASN A 16 -4.14 4.01 -24.81
CA ASN A 16 -4.02 2.97 -25.84
C ASN A 16 -3.16 1.75 -25.51
N LEU A 17 -3.81 0.67 -25.07
CA LEU A 17 -3.22 -0.67 -25.10
C LEU A 17 -3.27 -1.19 -26.54
N SER A 18 -2.11 -1.35 -27.18
CA SER A 18 -1.97 -2.20 -28.37
C SER A 18 -1.93 -3.66 -27.91
N ASP A 19 -2.77 -4.51 -28.50
CA ASP A 19 -3.08 -5.88 -28.05
C ASP A 19 -1.91 -6.89 -28.07
N ASP A 20 -0.70 -6.48 -28.42
CA ASP A 20 0.46 -7.37 -28.62
C ASP A 20 1.58 -7.22 -27.58
N ASP A 21 1.48 -6.28 -26.63
CA ASP A 21 2.46 -6.12 -25.53
C ASP A 21 1.80 -6.41 -24.18
N GLU A 22 2.30 -7.45 -23.49
CA GLU A 22 1.99 -7.83 -22.10
C GLU A 22 1.71 -6.59 -21.22
N PRO A 23 0.48 -6.44 -20.65
CA PRO A 23 0.16 -5.27 -19.87
C PRO A 23 0.97 -5.30 -18.58
N ALA A 24 2.05 -4.52 -18.57
CA ALA A 24 2.85 -4.25 -17.40
C ALA A 24 1.96 -3.65 -16.31
N LEU A 25 1.46 -4.53 -15.43
CA LEU A 25 0.93 -4.27 -14.09
C LEU A 25 0.47 -2.83 -13.89
N ASP A 26 -0.70 -2.50 -14.44
CA ASP A 26 -1.48 -1.34 -14.01
C ASP A 26 -2.00 -1.65 -12.60
N LEU A 27 -1.08 -1.64 -11.62
CA LEU A 27 -1.43 -1.66 -10.21
C LEU A 27 -2.11 -0.33 -9.96
N ASP A 28 -3.44 -0.36 -10.11
CA ASP A 28 -4.31 0.78 -9.94
C ASP A 28 -3.80 1.64 -8.77
N VAL A 29 -3.42 2.88 -9.07
CA VAL A 29 -2.84 3.86 -8.13
C VAL A 29 -3.67 3.93 -6.84
N ASN A 30 -4.97 3.67 -6.95
CA ASN A 30 -5.90 3.60 -5.83
C ASN A 30 -5.56 2.47 -4.84
N VAL A 31 -5.04 1.32 -5.26
CA VAL A 31 -4.78 0.17 -4.38
C VAL A 31 -3.76 0.53 -3.29
N LEU A 32 -2.64 1.14 -3.64
CA LEU A 32 -1.60 1.54 -2.67
C LEU A 32 -2.11 2.59 -1.68
N GLN A 33 -2.88 3.57 -2.18
CA GLN A 33 -3.51 4.57 -1.33
C GLN A 33 -4.47 3.92 -0.33
N HIS A 34 -5.30 2.98 -0.79
CA HIS A 34 -6.21 2.23 0.06
C HIS A 34 -5.46 1.35 1.07
N GLU A 35 -4.38 0.66 0.67
CA GLU A 35 -3.56 -0.13 1.59
C GLU A 35 -3.01 0.72 2.75
N VAL A 36 -2.42 1.88 2.45
CA VAL A 36 -1.90 2.79 3.47
C VAL A 36 -3.03 3.32 4.37
N ALA A 37 -4.17 3.69 3.79
CA ALA A 37 -5.33 4.16 4.54
C ALA A 37 -5.86 3.06 5.48
N THR A 38 -5.97 1.82 5.01
CA THR A 38 -6.42 0.68 5.81
C THR A 38 -5.44 0.38 6.95
N ILE A 39 -4.13 0.36 6.71
CA ILE A 39 -3.12 0.13 7.75
C ILE A 39 -3.26 1.19 8.86
N LYS A 40 -3.36 2.47 8.48
CA LYS A 40 -3.55 3.58 9.43
C LYS A 40 -4.86 3.44 10.20
N TYR A 41 -5.96 3.12 9.52
CA TYR A 41 -7.27 2.95 10.13
C TYR A 41 -7.27 1.81 11.16
N VAL A 42 -6.72 0.63 10.81
CA VAL A 42 -6.65 -0.51 11.73
C VAL A 42 -5.80 -0.18 12.95
N SER A 43 -4.68 0.51 12.78
CA SER A 43 -3.81 0.95 13.89
C SER A 43 -4.51 1.91 14.85
N GLN A 44 -5.42 2.75 14.35
CA GLN A 44 -6.09 3.78 15.15
C GLN A 44 -7.36 3.26 15.84
N ASN A 45 -8.03 2.27 15.25
CA ASN A 45 -9.36 1.83 15.68
C ASN A 45 -9.39 0.44 16.33
N THR A 46 -8.25 -0.24 16.43
CA THR A 46 -8.17 -1.57 17.04
C THR A 46 -6.91 -1.72 17.90
N CYS A 47 -6.85 -2.78 18.70
CA CYS A 47 -5.63 -3.19 19.39
C CYS A 47 -4.74 -4.13 18.54
N ILE A 48 -5.14 -4.44 17.30
CA ILE A 48 -4.38 -5.30 16.39
C ILE A 48 -3.11 -4.57 15.97
N LYS A 49 -1.97 -5.20 16.23
CA LYS A 49 -0.66 -4.67 15.82
C LYS A 49 -0.45 -4.88 14.33
N VAL A 50 -0.42 -3.77 13.59
CA VAL A 50 -0.06 -3.64 12.18
C VAL A 50 1.28 -2.91 12.03
N PRO A 51 1.98 -3.04 10.89
CA PRO A 51 3.22 -2.30 10.64
C PRO A 51 3.01 -0.77 10.65
N GLU A 52 3.99 -0.04 11.18
CA GLU A 52 4.07 1.40 10.97
C GLU A 52 4.48 1.72 9.52
N VAL A 53 3.76 2.64 8.86
CA VAL A 53 4.11 3.14 7.52
C VAL A 53 5.04 4.34 7.68
N TYR A 54 6.28 4.22 7.21
CA TYR A 54 7.29 5.28 7.28
C TYR A 54 7.17 6.26 6.11
N ASP A 55 6.98 5.73 4.91
CA ASP A 55 6.86 6.51 3.68
C ASP A 55 6.10 5.72 2.63
N TRP A 56 5.49 6.39 1.66
CA TRP A 56 4.82 5.75 0.54
C TRP A 56 4.63 6.77 -0.59
N ASP A 57 4.76 6.31 -1.83
CA ASP A 57 4.48 7.12 -3.02
C ASP A 57 3.82 6.22 -4.06
N CYS A 58 2.66 6.62 -4.54
CA CYS A 58 1.90 5.87 -5.55
C CYS A 58 2.18 6.35 -6.99
N THR A 59 3.08 7.31 -7.17
CA THR A 59 3.44 7.90 -8.47
C THR A 59 4.72 7.29 -9.04
N LEU A 60 5.08 7.66 -10.27
CA LEU A 60 6.40 7.39 -10.85
C LEU A 60 7.40 8.53 -10.60
N ASN A 61 6.96 9.62 -9.93
CA ASN A 61 7.79 10.79 -9.64
C ASN A 61 8.57 10.65 -8.32
N ASN A 62 9.10 9.46 -8.06
CA ASN A 62 9.96 9.18 -6.92
C ASN A 62 11.35 8.70 -7.38
N PRO A 63 12.34 8.64 -6.48
CA PRO A 63 13.71 8.23 -6.82
C PRO A 63 13.82 6.80 -7.40
N ILE A 64 12.89 5.91 -7.09
CA ILE A 64 12.90 4.51 -7.53
C ILE A 64 12.04 4.25 -8.78
N LYS A 65 11.36 5.30 -9.29
CA LYS A 65 10.52 5.28 -10.50
C LYS A 65 9.45 4.20 -10.50
N ARG A 66 8.96 3.83 -9.32
CA ARG A 66 7.91 2.81 -9.11
C ARG A 66 7.08 3.15 -7.87
N PRO A 67 5.79 2.79 -7.84
CA PRO A 67 4.98 2.93 -6.64
C PRO A 67 5.51 2.05 -5.49
N TYR A 68 5.45 2.53 -4.24
CA TYR A 68 5.93 1.80 -3.06
C TYR A 68 5.23 2.18 -1.75
N ILE A 69 5.34 1.26 -0.78
CA ILE A 69 5.11 1.51 0.65
C ILE A 69 6.35 1.05 1.40
N LEU A 70 6.93 1.93 2.20
CA LEU A 70 8.00 1.64 3.15
C LEU A 70 7.40 1.55 4.55
N MET A 71 7.59 0.41 5.21
CA MET A 71 6.95 0.11 6.49
C MET A 71 7.80 -0.78 7.40
N GLU A 72 7.44 -0.82 8.67
CA GLU A 72 8.07 -1.64 9.71
C GLU A 72 8.12 -3.12 9.31
N ARG A 73 9.30 -3.74 9.43
CA ARG A 73 9.42 -5.19 9.26
C ARG A 73 8.98 -5.88 10.55
N LEU A 74 7.84 -6.58 10.51
CA LEU A 74 7.39 -7.38 11.64
C LEU A 74 8.11 -8.75 11.67
N PRO A 75 8.93 -9.06 12.69
CA PRO A 75 9.45 -10.40 12.88
C PRO A 75 8.31 -11.30 13.39
N ARG A 76 7.56 -11.93 12.48
CA ARG A 76 6.40 -12.76 12.83
C ARG A 76 6.37 -14.09 12.09
N GLN A 77 5.66 -15.03 12.68
CA GLN A 77 5.33 -16.33 12.10
C GLN A 77 3.90 -16.30 11.56
N TYR A 78 3.68 -16.80 10.35
CA TYR A 78 2.31 -16.98 9.86
C TYR A 78 1.52 -17.92 10.76
N LEU A 79 0.30 -17.50 11.10
CA LEU A 79 -0.56 -18.18 12.05
C LEU A 79 -0.81 -19.64 11.68
N TYR A 80 -1.02 -19.95 10.39
CA TYR A 80 -1.23 -21.32 9.93
C TYR A 80 -0.06 -22.28 10.24
N ARG A 81 1.16 -21.79 10.42
CA ARG A 81 2.33 -22.63 10.76
C ARG A 81 2.39 -23.03 12.23
N VAL A 82 1.65 -22.33 13.07
CA VAL A 82 1.69 -22.49 14.53
C VAL A 82 0.31 -22.71 15.12
N TRP A 83 -0.74 -22.80 14.30
CA TRP A 83 -2.13 -22.93 14.72
C TRP A 83 -2.33 -24.09 15.69
N ASP A 84 -1.78 -25.26 15.39
CA ASP A 84 -1.88 -26.45 16.24
C ASP A 84 -1.19 -26.31 17.61
N LYS A 85 -0.33 -25.30 17.79
CA LYS A 85 0.32 -24.98 19.07
C LYS A 85 -0.59 -24.18 19.98
N PHE A 86 -1.65 -23.58 19.45
CA PHE A 86 -2.61 -22.76 20.18
C PHE A 86 -3.89 -23.53 20.53
N LYS A 87 -3.81 -24.86 20.72
CA LYS A 87 -4.96 -25.65 21.18
C LYS A 87 -5.51 -25.04 22.47
N VAL A 88 -6.77 -24.59 22.40
CA VAL A 88 -7.60 -24.10 23.50
C VAL A 88 -8.03 -25.26 24.38
#